data_AF-A0A961CH19-F1
#
_entry.id   AF-A0A961CH19-F1
#
_cell.length_a   1.000
_cell.length_b   1.000
_cell.length_c   1.000
_cell.angle_alpha   90.00
_cell.angle_beta   90.00
_cell.angle_gamma   90.00
#
_symmetry.space_group_name_H-M   'P 1'
#
loop_
_entity.id
_entity.type
_entity.pdbx_description
1 polymer ?
#
loop_
_entity_poly.entity_id
_entity_poly.type
_entity_poly.pdbx_seq_one_letter_code
_entity_poly.pdbx_strand_id
1 'polypeptide(L)'
;GGDWARSKAKVRAAVTEIAQELVVLYQARQHTPGHAFAADSPWQVEFEGAFPYELTPDQAIAVGQVKDDMEAAVPMDRLICGDVGFGKT
;
A
#
# COMPACT_ATOMS: atom_id res chain seq x y z
N GLY A 1 32.40 -9.73 -25.47
CA GLY A 1 31.60 -8.49 -25.41
C GLY A 1 30.08 -8.68 -25.46
N GLY A 2 29.57 -9.76 -26.07
CA GLY A 2 28.12 -9.95 -26.28
C GLY A 2 27.32 -10.45 -25.07
N ASP A 3 27.95 -11.12 -24.09
CA ASP A 3 27.24 -11.67 -22.92
C ASP A 3 26.60 -10.60 -22.05
N TRP A 4 27.30 -9.48 -21.83
CA TRP A 4 26.74 -8.35 -21.10
C TRP A 4 25.50 -7.76 -21.81
N ALA A 5 25.55 -7.63 -23.13
CA ALA A 5 24.43 -7.12 -23.92
C ALA A 5 23.22 -8.06 -23.87
N ARG A 6 23.45 -9.38 -23.96
CA ARG A 6 22.40 -10.41 -23.83
C ARG A 6 21.77 -10.40 -22.44
N SER A 7 22.58 -10.35 -21.38
CA SER A 7 22.08 -10.27 -20.00
C SER A 7 21.26 -9.00 -19.78
N LYS A 8 21.72 -7.85 -20.27
CA LYS A 8 20.97 -6.59 -20.19
C LYS A 8 19.64 -6.65 -20.94
N ALA A 9 19.60 -7.26 -22.12
CA ALA A 9 18.36 -7.45 -22.87
C ALA A 9 17.37 -8.34 -22.12
N LYS A 10 17.85 -9.43 -21.51
CA LYS A 10 17.02 -10.34 -20.70
C LYS A 10 16.42 -9.64 -19.48
N VAL A 11 17.22 -8.86 -18.74
CA VAL A 11 16.74 -8.09 -17.58
C VAL A 11 15.69 -7.06 -18.00
N ARG A 12 15.90 -6.35 -19.12
CA ARG A 12 14.91 -5.39 -19.64
C ARG A 12 13.59 -6.04 -20.01
N ALA A 13 13.62 -7.21 -20.63
CA ALA A 13 12.42 -7.96 -20.95
C ALA A 13 11.64 -8.32 -19.67
N ALA A 14 12.31 -8.88 -18.67
CA ALA A 14 11.69 -9.24 -17.39
C ALA A 14 11.09 -8.02 -16.64
N VAL A 15 11.79 -6.88 -16.64
CA VAL A 15 11.26 -5.65 -16.03
C VAL A 15 10.01 -5.14 -16.77
N THR A 16 9.99 -5.27 -18.10
CA THR A 16 8.84 -4.85 -18.91
C THR A 16 7.62 -5.73 -18.66
N GLU A 17 7.83 -7.03 -18.52
CA GLU A 17 6.78 -8.01 -18.19
C GLU A 17 6.15 -7.69 -16.82
N ILE A 18 6.96 -7.52 -15.78
CA ILE A 18 6.48 -7.16 -14.43
C ILE A 18 5.70 -5.82 -14.46
N ALA A 19 6.21 -4.83 -15.18
CA ALA A 19 5.52 -3.53 -15.29
C ALA A 19 4.15 -3.67 -15.96
N GLN A 20 4.03 -4.50 -16.99
CA GLN A 20 2.75 -4.77 -17.66
C GLN A 20 1.77 -5.49 -16.73
N GLU A 21 2.24 -6.50 -16.00
CA GLU A 21 1.42 -7.22 -15.02
C GLU A 21 0.86 -6.28 -13.94
N LEU A 22 1.70 -5.38 -13.42
CA LEU A 22 1.27 -4.38 -12.44
C LEU A 22 0.19 -3.45 -13.02
N VAL A 23 0.35 -2.97 -14.25
CA VAL A 23 -0.65 -2.12 -14.90
C VAL A 23 -1.98 -2.86 -15.05
N VAL A 24 -1.96 -4.12 -15.49
CA VAL A 24 -3.16 -4.94 -15.64
C VAL A 24 -3.84 -5.16 -14.28
N LEU A 25 -3.05 -5.43 -13.23
CA LEU A 25 -3.57 -5.58 -11.86
C LEU A 25 -4.27 -4.31 -11.38
N TYR A 26 -3.65 -3.14 -11.53
CA TYR A 26 -4.25 -1.86 -11.13
C TYR A 26 -5.51 -1.54 -11.93
N GLN A 27 -5.53 -1.84 -13.22
CA GLN A 27 -6.74 -1.71 -14.03
C GLN A 27 -7.86 -2.62 -13.52
N ALA A 28 -7.58 -3.90 -13.28
CA ALA A 28 -8.56 -4.83 -12.74
C ALA A 28 -9.12 -4.34 -11.39
N ARG A 29 -8.24 -3.81 -10.54
CA ARG A 29 -8.59 -3.27 -9.23
C ARG A 29 -9.54 -2.08 -9.31
N GLN A 30 -9.24 -1.09 -10.16
CA GLN A 30 -10.08 0.10 -10.36
C GLN A 30 -11.49 -0.23 -10.88
N HIS A 31 -11.66 -1.34 -11.60
CA HIS A 31 -12.95 -1.77 -12.14
C HIS A 31 -13.68 -2.77 -11.24
N THR A 32 -13.01 -3.29 -10.20
CA THR A 32 -13.61 -4.21 -9.24
C THR A 32 -14.19 -3.42 -8.08
N PRO A 33 -15.48 -3.55 -7.77
CA PRO A 33 -16.03 -2.92 -6.57
C PRO A 33 -15.38 -3.51 -5.33
N GLY A 34 -14.86 -2.64 -4.46
CA GLY A 34 -14.38 -2.97 -3.13
C GLY A 34 -15.47 -2.86 -2.07
N HIS A 35 -15.08 -3.11 -0.82
CA HIS A 35 -15.90 -2.81 0.34
C HIS A 35 -15.41 -1.50 0.96
N ALA A 36 -16.20 -0.44 0.80
CA ALA A 36 -15.95 0.83 1.47
C ALA A 36 -16.36 0.71 2.94
N PHE A 37 -15.40 0.84 3.84
CA PHE A 37 -15.67 0.96 5.28
C PHE A 37 -16.30 2.32 5.60
N ALA A 38 -17.01 2.39 6.72
CA ALA A 38 -17.56 3.66 7.20
C ALA A 38 -16.47 4.51 7.85
N ALA A 39 -16.67 5.82 7.87
CA ALA A 39 -15.84 6.75 8.61
C ALA A 39 -15.76 6.41 10.11
N ASP A 40 -14.69 6.89 10.75
CA ASP A 40 -14.43 6.65 12.16
C ASP A 40 -15.62 7.02 13.05
N SER A 41 -15.92 6.11 13.98
CA SER A 41 -16.88 6.35 15.06
C SER A 41 -16.20 6.96 16.28
N PRO A 42 -16.95 7.56 17.22
CA PRO A 42 -16.38 8.00 18.50
C PRO A 42 -15.61 6.90 19.24
N TRP A 43 -16.10 5.66 19.15
CA TRP A 43 -15.42 4.50 19.74
C TRP A 43 -14.07 4.20 19.09
N GLN A 44 -13.92 4.45 17.78
CA GLN A 44 -12.63 4.31 17.10
C GLN A 44 -11.60 5.31 17.65
N VAL A 45 -12.02 6.55 17.88
CA VAL A 45 -11.16 7.58 18.49
C VAL A 45 -10.77 7.21 19.93
N GLU A 46 -11.71 6.69 20.71
CA GLU A 46 -11.43 6.19 22.06
C GLU A 46 -10.45 5.02 22.06
N PHE A 47 -10.63 4.07 21.13
CA PHE A 47 -9.73 2.92 20.96
C PHE A 47 -8.31 3.36 20.61
N GLU A 48 -8.16 4.29 19.67
CA GLU A 48 -6.86 4.85 19.28
C GLU A 48 -6.22 5.66 20.41
N GLY A 49 -7.01 6.44 21.14
CA GLY A 49 -6.55 7.20 22.31
C GLY A 49 -6.15 6.34 23.50
N ALA A 50 -6.59 5.08 23.56
CA ALA A 50 -6.17 4.13 24.58
C ALA A 50 -4.76 3.56 24.34
N PHE A 51 -4.19 3.74 23.14
CA PHE A 51 -2.83 3.30 22.85
C PHE A 51 -1.82 4.20 23.57
N PRO A 52 -0.93 3.65 24.42
CA PRO A 52 -0.13 4.44 25.36
C PRO A 52 1.10 5.12 24.73
N TYR A 53 1.15 5.21 23.40
CA TYR A 53 2.27 5.78 22.66
C TYR A 53 1.77 6.83 21.67
N GLU A 54 2.46 7.96 21.61
CA GLU A 54 2.21 8.97 20.59
C GLU A 54 2.78 8.50 19.24
N LEU A 55 1.98 8.65 18.19
CA LEU A 55 2.41 8.36 16.83
C LEU A 55 3.49 9.34 16.40
N THR A 56 4.50 8.83 15.69
CA THR A 56 5.39 9.70 14.93
C THR A 56 4.62 10.35 13.76
N PRO A 57 5.10 11.47 13.20
CA PRO A 57 4.45 12.09 12.04
C PRO A 57 4.23 11.11 10.88
N ASP A 58 5.20 10.25 10.59
CA ASP A 58 5.09 9.25 9.52
C ASP A 58 4.04 8.17 9.83
N GLN A 59 3.92 7.75 11.09
CA GLN A 59 2.89 6.81 11.52
C GLN A 59 1.49 7.44 11.42
N ALA A 60 1.32 8.70 11.84
CA ALA A 60 0.05 9.40 11.73
C ALA A 60 -0.39 9.55 10.26
N ILE A 61 0.54 9.88 9.36
CA ILE A 61 0.29 9.91 7.92
C ILE A 61 -0.10 8.53 7.39
N ALA A 62 0.63 7.48 7.76
CA ALA A 62 0.33 6.12 7.33
C ALA A 62 -1.05 5.65 7.79
N VAL A 63 -1.43 5.91 9.04
CA VAL A 63 -2.76 5.57 9.58
C VAL A 63 -3.86 6.30 8.80
N GLY A 64 -3.72 7.62 8.61
CA GLY A 64 -4.70 8.40 7.84
C GLY A 64 -4.88 7.87 6.42
N GLN A 65 -3.76 7.61 5.71
CA GLN A 65 -3.81 7.09 4.35
C GLN A 65 -4.42 5.68 4.26
N VAL A 66 -4.17 4.82 5.25
CA VAL A 66 -4.81 3.49 5.32
C VAL A 66 -6.32 3.64 5.49
N LYS A 67 -6.78 4.53 6.38
CA LYS A 67 -8.21 4.79 6.58
C LYS A 67 -8.86 5.34 5.31
N ASP A 68 -8.24 6.33 4.66
CA ASP A 68 -8.73 6.91 3.41
C ASP A 68 -8.89 5.83 2.31
N ASP A 69 -7.91 4.93 2.19
CA ASP A 69 -7.97 3.84 1.22
C ASP A 69 -9.03 2.78 1.61
N MET A 70 -9.27 2.55 2.90
CA MET A 70 -10.31 1.62 3.40
C MET A 70 -11.73 2.17 3.22
N GLU A 71 -11.92 3.48 3.30
CA GLU A 71 -13.21 4.14 3.05
C GLU A 71 -13.54 4.22 1.55
N ALA A 72 -12.58 3.96 0.66
CA ALA A 72 -12.78 3.99 -0.77
C ALA A 72 -13.62 2.80 -1.29
N ALA A 73 -14.38 3.04 -2.37
CA ALA A 73 -15.14 2.00 -3.05
C ALA A 73 -14.28 1.04 -3.91
N VAL A 74 -12.96 1.25 -3.95
CA VAL A 74 -11.99 0.40 -4.66
C VAL A 74 -11.16 -0.34 -3.62
N PRO A 75 -10.80 -1.62 -3.83
CA PRO A 75 -9.96 -2.35 -2.88
C PRO A 75 -8.66 -1.58 -2.57
N MET A 76 -8.17 -1.56 -1.32
CA MET A 76 -6.90 -0.88 -0.90
C MET A 76 -5.62 -1.69 -1.18
N ASP A 77 -4.63 -1.14 -1.92
CA ASP A 77 -3.31 -1.76 -2.20
C ASP A 77 -2.13 -1.01 -1.59
N ARG A 78 -2.11 -0.87 -0.27
CA ARG A 78 -1.04 -0.09 0.39
C ARG A 78 0.03 -0.99 0.98
N LEU A 79 1.28 -0.69 0.64
CA LEU A 79 2.45 -1.23 1.32
C LEU A 79 2.99 -0.21 2.33
N ILE A 80 3.00 -0.59 3.62
CA ILE A 80 3.66 0.18 4.68
C ILE A 80 5.05 -0.41 4.93
N CYS A 81 6.08 0.38 4.64
CA CYS A 81 7.47 0.00 4.87
C CYS A 81 7.98 0.65 6.16
N GLY A 82 8.56 -0.15 7.06
CA GLY A 82 9.23 0.33 8.27
C GLY A 82 10.08 -0.76 8.90
N ASP A 83 11.14 -0.40 9.62
CA ASP A 83 12.06 -1.36 10.25
C ASP A 83 11.42 -2.03 11.50
N VAL A 84 12.05 -3.07 12.04
CA VAL A 84 11.62 -3.74 13.27
C VAL A 84 11.50 -2.71 14.40
N GLY A 85 10.38 -2.73 15.12
CA GLY A 85 10.12 -1.78 16.22
C GLY A 85 9.51 -0.44 15.81
N PHE A 86 9.32 -0.14 14.52
CA PHE A 86 8.71 1.12 14.04
C PHE A 86 7.18 1.19 14.18
N GLY A 87 6.56 0.34 15.00
CA GLY A 87 5.11 0.41 15.28
C GLY A 87 4.23 0.23 14.04
N LYS A 88 4.50 -0.79 13.22
CA LYS A 88 3.62 -1.17 12.07
C LYS A 88 2.37 -1.92 12.51
N THR A 89 2.37 -2.43 13.73
CA THR A 89 1.28 -3.16 14.40
C THR A 89 0.63 -2.24 15.40
#